data_AF-A0A2D5YUW1-F1
#
_entry.id   AF-A0A2D5YUW1-F1
#
_cell.length_a   1.000
_cell.length_b   1.000
_cell.length_c   1.000
_cell.angle_alpha   90.00
_cell.angle_beta   90.00
_cell.angle_gamma   90.00
#
_symmetry.space_group_name_H-M   'P 1'
#
loop_
_entity.id
_entity.type
_entity.pdbx_description
1 polymer ?
#
loop_
_entity_poly.entity_id
_entity_poly.type
_entity_poly.pdbx_seq_one_letter_code
_entity_poly.pdbx_strand_id
1 'polypeptide(L)'
;MSTAASTSSAFSRPTRSEGTTMPDLNWIDVESIGVEGKGWTDTDSFYDRFPARAQPLIPPGVWEHANHSAGLCAHFQTNASQIHARWSLDPDRPLAMGHMPATGVSGLDLYVHHPTLGYRFLACATPDQPNNESQLANLPDAVPRTYRLYLPLYNQLQKLEIAVEPQADLQPIAPRTEKPILYYGTSITQGGCAARPGMAFPSIIGRRIDRPHINLGFSGNGRCEPEVIDLIAELDPCIFVIDTVANMGAELVDQRMTNSVRQLRAARPDTPILLIESPAYDLPLRLTGQQIPRPTGNVALQNAYDSLIADGLTDLHYLPGPSLLGPDCEGAVDGTHPTDLGFMRMADAITPALQQILK
;
A
#
# COMPACT_ATOMS: atom_id res chain seq x y z
N MET A 1 14.30 10.14 -53.88
CA MET A 1 13.21 9.66 -53.02
C MET A 1 13.75 8.49 -52.23
N SER A 2 14.13 8.74 -50.98
CA SER A 2 14.69 7.73 -50.08
C SER A 2 13.61 7.32 -49.09
N THR A 3 13.18 6.07 -49.17
CA THR A 3 12.22 5.47 -48.23
C THR A 3 13.00 4.88 -47.07
N ALA A 4 12.94 5.54 -45.92
CA ALA A 4 13.37 4.98 -44.64
C ALA A 4 12.25 4.07 -44.11
N ALA A 5 12.54 2.79 -43.90
CA ALA A 5 11.65 1.85 -43.23
C ALA A 5 11.73 2.08 -41.71
N SER A 6 10.62 2.44 -41.07
CA SER A 6 10.52 2.49 -39.62
C SER A 6 10.17 1.11 -39.08
N THR A 7 11.07 0.49 -38.33
CA THR A 7 10.77 -0.69 -37.50
C THR A 7 10.06 -0.25 -36.23
N SER A 8 8.74 -0.44 -36.21
CA SER A 8 7.90 -0.33 -35.02
C SER A 8 7.99 -1.64 -34.23
N SER A 9 8.69 -1.65 -33.08
CA SER A 9 8.53 -2.72 -32.09
C SER A 9 7.39 -2.35 -31.15
N ALA A 10 6.16 -2.68 -31.55
CA ALA A 10 5.01 -2.57 -30.67
C ALA A 10 5.09 -3.69 -29.60
N PHE A 11 5.08 -3.30 -28.32
CA PHE A 11 4.77 -4.21 -27.23
C PHE A 11 3.31 -4.68 -27.41
N SER A 12 3.09 -5.85 -28.01
CA SER A 12 1.77 -6.47 -28.01
C SER A 12 1.53 -7.18 -26.67
N ARG A 13 0.35 -6.99 -26.08
CA ARG A 13 -0.15 -7.88 -25.04
C ARG A 13 -0.43 -9.26 -25.68
N PRO A 14 0.05 -10.38 -25.12
CA PRO A 14 -0.29 -11.67 -25.66
C PRO A 14 -1.78 -11.96 -25.39
N THR A 15 -2.54 -12.18 -26.46
CA THR A 15 -3.82 -12.89 -26.37
C THR A 15 -3.52 -14.37 -26.15
N ARG A 16 -4.29 -15.02 -25.27
CA ARG A 16 -4.21 -16.45 -24.97
C ARG A 16 -4.23 -17.25 -26.28
N SER A 17 -3.10 -17.80 -26.70
CA SER A 17 -3.04 -18.73 -27.82
C SER A 17 -3.45 -20.11 -27.31
N GLU A 18 -4.60 -20.59 -27.79
CA GLU A 18 -4.96 -21.99 -27.63
C GLU A 18 -3.95 -22.86 -28.43
N GLY A 19 -3.28 -23.79 -27.74
CA GLY A 19 -2.56 -24.89 -28.39
C GLY A 19 -1.05 -24.77 -28.55
N THR A 20 -0.35 -23.84 -27.88
CA THR A 20 1.11 -23.95 -27.72
C THR A 20 1.38 -24.56 -26.35
N THR A 21 2.08 -25.70 -26.27
CA THR A 21 2.63 -26.20 -25.01
C THR A 21 3.39 -25.05 -24.36
N MET A 22 2.92 -24.58 -23.20
CA MET A 22 3.67 -23.58 -22.45
C MET A 22 5.08 -24.13 -22.23
N PRO A 23 6.14 -23.31 -22.37
CA PRO A 23 7.47 -23.76 -22.01
C PRO A 23 7.42 -24.33 -20.59
N ASP A 24 8.18 -25.40 -20.33
CA ASP A 24 8.39 -25.82 -18.94
C ASP A 24 8.91 -24.59 -18.18
N LEU A 25 8.29 -24.23 -17.05
CA LEU A 25 8.67 -23.06 -16.26
C LEU A 25 9.18 -23.49 -14.89
N ASN A 26 10.21 -22.82 -14.40
CA ASN A 26 10.70 -22.99 -13.04
C ASN A 26 9.89 -22.13 -12.07
N TRP A 27 8.99 -22.76 -11.32
CA TRP A 27 8.14 -22.09 -10.32
C TRP A 27 8.81 -22.04 -8.95
N ILE A 28 8.68 -20.92 -8.26
CA ILE A 28 9.00 -20.78 -6.85
C ILE A 28 7.80 -20.22 -6.07
N ASP A 29 7.56 -20.77 -4.88
CA ASP A 29 6.57 -20.25 -3.94
C ASP A 29 7.12 -19.00 -3.24
N VAL A 30 6.38 -17.90 -3.30
CA VAL A 30 6.76 -16.66 -2.64
C VAL A 30 6.84 -16.82 -1.12
N GLU A 31 6.08 -17.74 -0.53
CA GLU A 31 6.19 -18.05 0.90
C GLU A 31 7.59 -18.56 1.27
N SER A 32 8.26 -19.29 0.37
CA SER A 32 9.64 -19.76 0.59
C SER A 32 10.69 -18.65 0.53
N ILE A 33 10.34 -17.50 -0.04
CA ILE A 33 11.21 -16.31 -0.16
C ILE A 33 11.01 -15.37 1.04
N GLY A 34 9.75 -15.20 1.46
CA GLY A 34 9.33 -14.16 2.38
C GLY A 34 8.73 -12.94 1.65
N VAL A 35 7.99 -12.13 2.40
CA VAL A 35 7.42 -10.86 1.94
C VAL A 35 7.86 -9.71 2.84
N GLU A 36 8.17 -8.58 2.22
CA GLU A 36 8.39 -7.30 2.91
C GLU A 36 7.04 -6.64 3.26
N GLY A 37 7.01 -5.89 4.35
CA GLY A 37 5.85 -5.10 4.79
C GLY A 37 4.90 -5.81 5.74
N LYS A 38 5.29 -7.00 6.23
CA LYS A 38 4.56 -7.78 7.22
C LYS A 38 5.06 -7.46 8.64
N GLY A 39 4.15 -7.23 9.58
CA GLY A 39 4.49 -6.90 10.98
C GLY A 39 4.71 -8.11 11.88
N TRP A 40 4.04 -9.23 11.60
CA TRP A 40 4.03 -10.41 12.48
C TRP A 40 4.29 -11.69 11.68
N THR A 41 4.78 -12.71 12.37
CA THR A 41 5.01 -14.05 11.79
C THR A 41 4.00 -15.08 12.28
N ASP A 42 3.39 -14.86 13.43
CA ASP A 42 2.35 -15.70 14.06
C ASP A 42 0.95 -15.39 13.50
N THR A 43 0.82 -15.38 12.18
CA THR A 43 -0.44 -15.07 11.46
C THR A 43 -1.25 -16.33 11.12
N ASP A 44 -2.55 -16.19 10.86
CA ASP A 44 -3.42 -17.34 10.52
C ASP A 44 -3.13 -17.84 9.10
N SER A 45 -3.09 -16.91 8.14
CA SER A 45 -2.54 -17.15 6.79
C SER A 45 -1.22 -16.40 6.57
N PHE A 46 -0.37 -16.90 5.67
CA PHE A 46 0.95 -16.31 5.41
C PHE A 46 0.89 -14.84 4.94
N TYR A 47 -0.17 -14.43 4.25
CA TYR A 47 -0.31 -13.07 3.71
C TYR A 47 -1.15 -12.12 4.59
N ASP A 48 -1.58 -12.57 5.77
CA ASP A 48 -2.32 -11.72 6.70
C ASP A 48 -1.39 -10.67 7.33
N ARG A 49 -1.99 -9.53 7.69
CA ARG A 49 -1.26 -8.38 8.22
C ARG A 49 -1.22 -8.33 9.73
N PHE A 50 -2.06 -9.10 10.45
CA PHE A 50 -2.11 -9.19 11.92
C PHE A 50 -1.87 -10.63 12.42
N PRO A 51 -1.41 -10.81 13.67
CA PRO A 51 -1.19 -12.13 14.23
C PRO A 51 -2.53 -12.82 14.53
N ALA A 52 -2.58 -14.15 14.45
CA ALA A 52 -3.80 -14.94 14.65
C ALA A 52 -4.46 -14.67 16.01
N ARG A 53 -3.65 -14.42 17.05
CA ARG A 53 -4.13 -14.08 18.39
C ARG A 53 -4.88 -12.75 18.47
N ALA A 54 -4.81 -11.89 17.46
CA ALA A 54 -5.52 -10.62 17.42
C ALA A 54 -7.02 -10.80 17.15
N GLN A 55 -7.43 -11.88 16.47
CA GLN A 55 -8.81 -12.12 16.05
C GLN A 55 -9.85 -11.94 17.18
N PRO A 56 -9.69 -12.52 18.38
CA PRO A 56 -10.66 -12.31 19.47
C PRO A 56 -10.52 -10.95 20.18
N LEU A 57 -9.48 -10.17 19.92
CA LEU A 57 -9.13 -8.95 20.65
C LEU A 57 -9.60 -7.67 19.94
N ILE A 58 -9.70 -7.72 18.61
CA ILE A 58 -9.98 -6.54 17.78
C ILE A 58 -11.38 -6.58 17.18
N PRO A 59 -11.92 -5.43 16.72
CA PRO A 59 -13.21 -5.43 16.04
C PRO A 59 -13.22 -6.36 14.82
N PRO A 60 -14.33 -7.08 14.55
CA PRO A 60 -14.43 -7.99 13.40
C PRO A 60 -14.12 -7.32 12.06
N GLY A 61 -14.52 -6.05 11.88
CA GLY A 61 -14.22 -5.29 10.67
C GLY A 61 -12.73 -4.99 10.49
N VAL A 62 -11.97 -4.81 11.58
CA VAL A 62 -10.50 -4.69 11.50
C VAL A 62 -9.90 -6.04 11.10
N TRP A 63 -10.32 -7.13 11.75
CA TRP A 63 -9.84 -8.48 11.45
C TRP A 63 -10.09 -8.85 9.98
N GLU A 64 -11.30 -8.63 9.47
CA GLU A 64 -11.63 -8.93 8.07
C GLU A 64 -10.64 -8.27 7.09
N HIS A 65 -10.31 -6.99 7.32
CA HIS A 65 -9.38 -6.27 6.45
C HIS A 65 -7.93 -6.65 6.73
N ALA A 66 -7.57 -7.07 7.95
CA ALA A 66 -6.23 -7.55 8.28
C ALA A 66 -5.85 -8.81 7.49
N ASN A 67 -6.83 -9.58 7.00
CA ASN A 67 -6.60 -10.75 6.16
C ASN A 67 -6.30 -10.41 4.69
N HIS A 68 -6.30 -9.12 4.32
CA HIS A 68 -5.86 -8.67 3.00
C HIS A 68 -4.35 -8.42 2.98
N SER A 69 -3.71 -8.54 1.81
CA SER A 69 -2.26 -8.40 1.64
C SER A 69 -1.76 -6.97 1.32
N ALA A 70 -2.51 -5.93 1.69
CA ALA A 70 -2.20 -4.57 1.27
C ALA A 70 -0.81 -4.10 1.74
N GLY A 71 -0.02 -3.56 0.82
CA GLY A 71 1.35 -3.07 1.09
C GLY A 71 2.42 -4.16 1.17
N LEU A 72 2.04 -5.45 1.18
CA LEU A 72 3.01 -6.54 1.10
C LEU A 72 3.66 -6.58 -0.29
N CYS A 73 4.94 -6.95 -0.34
CA CYS A 73 5.62 -7.19 -1.61
C CYS A 73 6.73 -8.24 -1.51
N ALA A 74 6.98 -8.93 -2.63
CA ALA A 74 8.07 -9.90 -2.77
C ALA A 74 9.20 -9.30 -3.62
N HIS A 75 10.45 -9.66 -3.29
CA HIS A 75 11.64 -9.21 -3.98
C HIS A 75 12.37 -10.40 -4.60
N PHE A 76 12.85 -10.23 -5.82
CA PHE A 76 13.64 -11.26 -6.50
C PHE A 76 14.53 -10.63 -7.56
N GLN A 77 15.58 -11.34 -7.96
CA GLN A 77 16.43 -11.01 -9.09
C GLN A 77 16.34 -12.13 -10.12
N THR A 78 16.26 -11.76 -11.38
CA THR A 78 16.32 -12.75 -12.47
C THR A 78 16.91 -12.14 -13.73
N ASN A 79 17.56 -12.97 -14.54
CA ASN A 79 17.96 -12.65 -15.91
C ASN A 79 16.94 -13.13 -16.95
N ALA A 80 15.78 -13.64 -16.52
CA ALA A 80 14.75 -14.14 -17.42
C ALA A 80 14.22 -13.05 -18.36
N SER A 81 13.93 -13.46 -19.59
CA SER A 81 13.21 -12.61 -20.53
C SER A 81 11.70 -12.66 -20.24
N GLN A 82 11.20 -13.82 -19.80
CA GLN A 82 9.80 -14.03 -19.44
C GLN A 82 9.63 -14.22 -17.93
N ILE A 83 8.69 -13.48 -17.35
CA ILE A 83 8.30 -13.60 -15.94
C ILE A 83 6.82 -13.92 -15.90
N HIS A 84 6.47 -14.99 -15.19
CA HIS A 84 5.11 -15.45 -14.98
C HIS A 84 4.77 -15.41 -13.49
N ALA A 85 3.48 -15.31 -13.19
CA ALA A 85 2.97 -15.49 -11.85
C ALA A 85 1.65 -16.26 -11.88
N ARG A 86 1.41 -17.05 -10.84
CA ARG A 86 0.11 -17.63 -10.56
C ARG A 86 -0.25 -17.38 -9.12
N TRP A 87 -1.52 -17.08 -8.87
CA TRP A 87 -1.98 -16.73 -7.53
C TRP A 87 -3.41 -17.15 -7.30
N SER A 88 -3.69 -17.54 -6.05
CA SER A 88 -5.01 -17.96 -5.60
C SER A 88 -5.54 -16.97 -4.59
N LEU A 89 -6.80 -16.59 -4.74
CA LEU A 89 -7.54 -15.65 -3.91
C LEU A 89 -8.68 -16.39 -3.20
N ASP A 90 -9.19 -15.79 -2.14
CA ASP A 90 -10.44 -16.24 -1.51
C ASP A 90 -11.60 -16.24 -2.53
N PRO A 91 -12.19 -17.42 -2.86
CA PRO A 91 -13.23 -17.53 -3.87
C PRO A 91 -14.55 -16.85 -3.47
N ASP A 92 -14.76 -16.58 -2.18
CA ASP A 92 -15.97 -15.94 -1.67
C ASP A 92 -15.90 -14.41 -1.70
N ARG A 93 -14.73 -13.83 -2.05
CA ARG A 93 -14.52 -12.38 -2.13
C ARG A 93 -14.63 -11.84 -3.55
N PRO A 94 -15.22 -10.66 -3.74
CA PRO A 94 -15.31 -10.04 -5.06
C PRO A 94 -13.92 -9.64 -5.56
N LEU A 95 -13.68 -9.84 -6.86
CA LEU A 95 -12.39 -9.49 -7.45
C LEU A 95 -12.18 -7.98 -7.63
N ALA A 96 -13.27 -7.20 -7.67
CA ALA A 96 -13.29 -5.75 -7.85
C ALA A 96 -14.34 -5.10 -6.94
N MET A 97 -14.27 -3.78 -6.76
CA MET A 97 -15.30 -2.99 -6.09
C MET A 97 -15.90 -1.98 -7.08
N GLY A 98 -17.10 -1.45 -6.80
CA GLY A 98 -17.81 -0.58 -7.76
C GLY A 98 -17.00 0.62 -8.28
N HIS A 99 -16.06 1.13 -7.49
CA HIS A 99 -15.20 2.27 -7.82
C HIS A 99 -13.69 1.93 -7.70
N MET A 100 -13.33 0.64 -7.62
CA MET A 100 -11.94 0.17 -7.57
C MET A 100 -11.74 -1.03 -8.50
N PRO A 101 -10.80 -0.95 -9.48
CA PRO A 101 -10.65 -2.00 -10.49
C PRO A 101 -10.10 -3.30 -9.91
N ALA A 102 -10.35 -4.41 -10.60
CA ALA A 102 -9.89 -5.74 -10.19
C ALA A 102 -8.37 -5.83 -10.01
N THR A 103 -7.61 -5.06 -10.81
CA THR A 103 -6.17 -4.91 -10.71
C THR A 103 -5.71 -4.35 -9.37
N GLY A 104 -6.45 -3.41 -8.79
CA GLY A 104 -6.16 -2.83 -7.47
C GLY A 104 -6.58 -3.75 -6.33
N VAL A 105 -7.81 -4.27 -6.41
CA VAL A 105 -8.41 -5.08 -5.35
C VAL A 105 -7.69 -6.42 -5.20
N SER A 106 -7.42 -7.09 -6.33
CA SER A 106 -7.08 -8.52 -6.39
C SER A 106 -5.87 -8.84 -7.27
N GLY A 107 -5.29 -7.85 -7.94
CA GLY A 107 -4.22 -8.03 -8.92
C GLY A 107 -2.81 -7.97 -8.32
N LEU A 108 -1.82 -8.14 -9.19
CA LEU A 108 -0.40 -8.03 -8.87
C LEU A 108 0.23 -6.89 -9.65
N ASP A 109 1.25 -6.24 -9.08
CA ASP A 109 1.89 -5.07 -9.68
C ASP A 109 3.42 -5.18 -9.63
N LEU A 110 4.02 -5.43 -10.79
CA LEU A 110 5.45 -5.72 -10.94
C LEU A 110 6.21 -4.45 -11.27
N TYR A 111 7.21 -4.18 -10.44
CA TYR A 111 8.19 -3.12 -10.62
C TYR A 111 9.57 -3.69 -10.89
N VAL A 112 10.37 -2.97 -11.68
CA VAL A 112 11.77 -3.26 -11.96
C VAL A 112 12.65 -2.13 -11.47
N HIS A 113 13.79 -2.45 -10.86
CA HIS A 113 14.74 -1.45 -10.40
C HIS A 113 15.55 -0.89 -11.59
N HIS A 114 15.39 0.40 -11.87
CA HIS A 114 16.17 1.12 -12.87
C HIS A 114 17.35 1.86 -12.22
N PRO A 115 18.59 1.79 -12.76
CA PRO A 115 19.79 2.31 -12.10
C PRO A 115 19.72 3.78 -11.65
N THR A 116 19.09 4.65 -12.44
CA THR A 116 19.01 6.09 -12.14
C THR A 116 17.65 6.56 -11.63
N LEU A 117 16.63 5.74 -11.83
CA LEU A 117 15.25 6.12 -11.56
C LEU A 117 14.70 5.43 -10.30
N GLY A 118 15.38 4.39 -9.82
CA GLY A 118 14.86 3.48 -8.81
C GLY A 118 13.77 2.58 -9.41
N TYR A 119 12.89 2.06 -8.57
CA TYR A 119 11.81 1.17 -9.02
C TYR A 119 10.82 1.87 -9.98
N ARG A 120 10.57 1.26 -11.14
CA ARG A 120 9.60 1.71 -12.14
C ARG A 120 8.60 0.61 -12.47
N PHE A 121 7.38 1.04 -12.77
CA PHE A 121 6.32 0.15 -13.21
C PHE A 121 6.78 -0.63 -14.44
N LEU A 122 6.56 -1.95 -14.43
CA LEU A 122 6.82 -2.82 -15.56
C LEU A 122 5.53 -3.46 -16.06
N ALA A 123 4.74 -4.03 -15.15
CA ALA A 123 3.55 -4.78 -15.53
C ALA A 123 2.52 -4.85 -14.40
N CYS A 124 1.27 -5.09 -14.78
CA CYS A 124 0.16 -5.34 -13.87
C CYS A 124 -0.57 -6.61 -14.32
N ALA A 125 -0.84 -7.52 -13.39
CA ALA A 125 -1.64 -8.71 -13.63
C ALA A 125 -3.10 -8.42 -13.26
N THR A 126 -4.02 -8.63 -14.21
CA THR A 126 -5.45 -8.51 -13.95
C THR A 126 -5.99 -9.88 -13.53
N PRO A 127 -6.69 -9.98 -12.37
CA PRO A 127 -7.40 -11.19 -12.00
C PRO A 127 -8.75 -11.24 -12.70
N ASP A 128 -9.16 -12.44 -13.11
CA ASP A 128 -10.48 -12.70 -13.71
C ASP A 128 -11.24 -13.86 -13.02
N GLN A 129 -10.57 -14.60 -12.13
CA GLN A 129 -11.14 -15.70 -11.36
C GLN A 129 -10.38 -15.87 -10.03
N PRO A 130 -10.80 -16.75 -9.10
CA PRO A 130 -10.06 -16.98 -7.86
C PRO A 130 -8.65 -17.54 -8.06
N ASN A 131 -8.43 -18.38 -9.08
CA ASN A 131 -7.12 -18.96 -9.41
C ASN A 131 -6.59 -18.38 -10.72
N ASN A 132 -5.56 -17.55 -10.67
CA ASN A 132 -5.07 -16.81 -11.81
C ASN A 132 -3.68 -17.29 -12.22
N GLU A 133 -3.38 -17.19 -13.50
CA GLU A 133 -2.02 -17.35 -14.05
C GLU A 133 -1.82 -16.33 -15.16
N SER A 134 -0.67 -15.64 -15.16
CA SER A 134 -0.39 -14.55 -16.09
C SER A 134 1.09 -14.44 -16.40
N GLN A 135 1.42 -14.13 -17.66
CA GLN A 135 2.75 -13.63 -18.02
C GLN A 135 2.82 -12.15 -17.67
N LEU A 136 3.63 -11.81 -16.67
CA LEU A 136 3.85 -10.45 -16.22
C LEU A 136 4.74 -9.67 -17.18
N ALA A 137 5.85 -10.27 -17.64
CA ALA A 137 6.81 -9.59 -18.50
C ALA A 137 7.31 -10.49 -19.62
N ASN A 138 7.61 -9.86 -20.76
CA ASN A 138 8.30 -10.45 -21.90
C ASN A 138 9.30 -9.39 -22.42
N LEU A 139 10.56 -9.51 -22.02
CA LEU A 139 11.63 -8.55 -22.23
C LEU A 139 12.48 -8.96 -23.45
N PRO A 140 13.09 -7.98 -24.15
CA PRO A 140 13.86 -8.27 -25.37
C PRO A 140 15.24 -8.90 -25.09
N ASP A 141 15.69 -8.93 -23.83
CA ASP A 141 17.03 -9.37 -23.44
C ASP A 141 17.00 -10.18 -22.14
N ALA A 142 18.04 -11.00 -21.94
CA ALA A 142 18.24 -11.82 -20.76
C ALA A 142 19.25 -11.20 -19.79
N VAL A 143 18.97 -9.97 -19.34
CA VAL A 143 19.86 -9.20 -18.45
C VAL A 143 19.36 -9.31 -17.00
N PRO A 144 20.25 -9.63 -16.02
CA PRO A 144 19.88 -9.67 -14.61
C PRO A 144 19.29 -8.34 -14.12
N ARG A 145 18.10 -8.40 -13.53
CA ARG A 145 17.36 -7.24 -12.98
C ARG A 145 16.73 -7.58 -11.65
N THR A 146 16.63 -6.59 -10.77
CA THR A 146 15.93 -6.69 -9.50
C THR A 146 14.48 -6.26 -9.66
N TYR A 147 13.56 -7.05 -9.12
CA TYR A 147 12.13 -6.85 -9.21
C TYR A 147 11.50 -6.73 -7.83
N ARG A 148 10.37 -6.01 -7.79
CA ARG A 148 9.47 -5.94 -6.64
C ARG A 148 8.05 -6.21 -7.13
N LEU A 149 7.40 -7.21 -6.55
CA LEU A 149 6.03 -7.59 -6.89
C LEU A 149 5.11 -7.21 -5.72
N TYR A 150 4.26 -6.20 -5.91
CA TYR A 150 3.25 -5.81 -4.93
C TYR A 150 2.02 -6.71 -5.01
N LEU A 151 1.45 -7.01 -3.85
CA LEU A 151 0.34 -7.96 -3.65
C LEU A 151 -1.02 -7.24 -3.58
N PRO A 152 -2.16 -7.95 -3.70
CA PRO A 152 -3.50 -7.37 -3.68
C PRO A 152 -3.78 -6.43 -2.49
N LEU A 153 -4.57 -5.36 -2.70
CA LEU A 153 -4.89 -4.38 -1.66
C LEU A 153 -6.16 -4.71 -0.83
N TYR A 154 -7.13 -5.40 -1.44
CA TYR A 154 -8.48 -5.55 -0.88
C TYR A 154 -9.02 -6.97 -1.01
N ASN A 155 -8.13 -7.96 -1.14
CA ASN A 155 -8.50 -9.36 -1.18
C ASN A 155 -7.49 -10.21 -0.39
N GLN A 156 -7.94 -11.36 0.08
CA GLN A 156 -7.10 -12.33 0.78
C GLN A 156 -6.36 -13.19 -0.24
N LEU A 157 -5.04 -13.06 -0.25
CA LEU A 157 -4.14 -13.87 -1.05
C LEU A 157 -3.89 -15.19 -0.32
N GLN A 158 -4.17 -16.32 -0.97
CA GLN A 158 -3.97 -17.66 -0.40
C GLN A 158 -2.63 -18.26 -0.82
N LYS A 159 -2.24 -18.08 -2.08
CA LYS A 159 -0.99 -18.60 -2.64
C LYS A 159 -0.47 -17.68 -3.73
N LEU A 160 0.85 -17.59 -3.86
CA LEU A 160 1.51 -16.88 -4.95
C LEU A 160 2.80 -17.60 -5.34
N GLU A 161 2.94 -17.88 -6.62
CA GLU A 161 4.15 -18.44 -7.19
C GLU A 161 4.62 -17.58 -8.37
N ILE A 162 5.95 -17.47 -8.51
CA ILE A 162 6.62 -16.76 -9.60
C ILE A 162 7.34 -17.79 -10.45
N ALA A 163 7.31 -17.61 -11.76
CA ALA A 163 8.00 -18.49 -12.69
C ALA A 163 8.88 -17.73 -13.67
N VAL A 164 9.96 -18.41 -14.07
CA VAL A 164 10.84 -18.01 -15.16
C VAL A 164 11.12 -19.20 -16.07
N GLU A 165 11.74 -18.93 -17.22
CA GLU A 165 12.19 -19.95 -18.16
C GLU A 165 13.27 -20.86 -17.53
N PRO A 166 13.40 -22.15 -17.90
CA PRO A 166 14.24 -23.12 -17.20
C PRO A 166 15.73 -22.76 -17.15
N GLN A 167 16.20 -22.09 -18.20
CA GLN A 167 17.58 -21.63 -18.34
C GLN A 167 17.88 -20.33 -17.60
N ALA A 168 16.86 -19.65 -17.09
CA ALA A 168 17.02 -18.39 -16.38
C ALA A 168 17.29 -18.62 -14.89
N ASP A 169 18.13 -17.75 -14.32
CA ASP A 169 18.36 -17.71 -12.88
C ASP A 169 17.20 -16.98 -12.22
N LEU A 170 16.61 -17.58 -11.19
CA LEU A 170 15.67 -16.91 -10.29
C LEU A 170 16.24 -16.92 -8.88
N GLN A 171 16.71 -15.76 -8.43
CA GLN A 171 17.32 -15.57 -7.13
C GLN A 171 16.32 -14.85 -6.20
N PRO A 172 15.80 -15.55 -5.18
CA PRO A 172 14.99 -14.91 -4.14
C PRO A 172 15.78 -13.83 -3.41
N ILE A 173 15.12 -12.71 -3.08
CA ILE A 173 15.70 -11.70 -2.19
C ILE A 173 14.85 -11.70 -0.92
N ALA A 174 15.48 -12.06 0.20
CA ALA A 174 14.82 -12.07 1.49
C ALA A 174 14.29 -10.67 1.87
N PRO A 175 13.20 -10.59 2.65
CA PRO A 175 12.70 -9.32 3.16
C PRO A 175 13.77 -8.52 3.88
N ARG A 176 13.78 -7.22 3.62
CA ARG A 176 14.66 -6.26 4.26
C ARG A 176 14.38 -6.16 5.76
N THR A 177 15.43 -5.99 6.56
CA THR A 177 15.35 -5.95 8.03
C THR A 177 15.42 -4.52 8.59
N GLU A 178 15.57 -3.51 7.74
CA GLU A 178 15.51 -2.11 8.14
C GLU A 178 14.16 -1.79 8.79
N LYS A 179 14.17 -0.97 9.85
CA LYS A 179 12.95 -0.55 10.54
C LYS A 179 11.98 0.09 9.53
N PRO A 180 10.74 -0.41 9.42
CA PRO A 180 9.81 0.05 8.40
C PRO A 180 9.18 1.39 8.78
N ILE A 181 8.59 2.06 7.79
CA ILE A 181 7.60 3.13 8.02
C ILE A 181 6.24 2.45 8.25
N LEU A 182 5.61 2.64 9.40
CA LEU A 182 4.30 2.04 9.68
C LEU A 182 3.19 3.06 9.44
N TYR A 183 2.25 2.71 8.56
CA TYR A 183 1.04 3.48 8.30
C TYR A 183 -0.16 2.80 8.95
N TYR A 184 -0.83 3.49 9.87
CA TYR A 184 -2.11 3.04 10.43
C TYR A 184 -3.20 4.01 10.03
N GLY A 185 -4.29 3.49 9.45
CA GLY A 185 -5.30 4.37 8.92
C GLY A 185 -6.52 3.70 8.31
N THR A 186 -7.11 4.40 7.35
CA THR A 186 -8.45 4.12 6.83
C THR A 186 -8.42 3.30 5.53
N SER A 187 -9.52 3.34 4.77
CA SER A 187 -9.58 2.86 3.38
C SER A 187 -8.55 3.54 2.50
N ILE A 188 -8.29 4.82 2.72
CA ILE A 188 -7.31 5.61 1.97
C ILE A 188 -5.91 4.99 2.14
N THR A 189 -5.52 4.73 3.39
CA THR A 189 -4.25 4.08 3.71
C THR A 189 -4.16 2.68 3.12
N GLN A 190 -5.23 1.89 3.20
CA GLN A 190 -5.28 0.54 2.62
C GLN A 190 -5.09 0.56 1.09
N GLY A 191 -5.49 1.65 0.44
CA GLY A 191 -5.32 1.89 -0.99
C GLY A 191 -6.62 2.00 -1.77
N GLY A 192 -7.76 2.26 -1.13
CA GLY A 192 -9.01 2.62 -1.80
C GLY A 192 -8.90 4.03 -2.38
N CYS A 193 -8.86 4.28 -3.71
CA CYS A 193 -9.09 3.34 -4.82
C CYS A 193 -7.98 3.38 -5.89
N ALA A 194 -6.79 2.95 -5.50
CA ALA A 194 -5.62 2.84 -6.36
C ALA A 194 -5.91 1.87 -7.50
N ALA A 195 -5.47 2.21 -8.71
CA ALA A 195 -5.73 1.38 -9.89
C ALA A 195 -5.00 0.03 -9.85
N ARG A 196 -3.90 -0.06 -9.09
CA ARG A 196 -3.04 -1.23 -8.91
C ARG A 196 -2.24 -1.12 -7.59
N PRO A 197 -1.82 -2.24 -6.97
CA PRO A 197 -1.17 -2.27 -5.65
C PRO A 197 -0.04 -1.26 -5.40
N GLY A 198 0.84 -1.07 -6.37
CA GLY A 198 1.97 -0.16 -6.26
C GLY A 198 1.59 1.32 -6.25
N MET A 199 0.32 1.67 -6.49
CA MET A 199 -0.19 3.05 -6.49
C MET A 199 -0.83 3.49 -5.18
N ALA A 200 -0.99 2.60 -4.19
CA ALA A 200 -1.30 3.05 -2.83
C ALA A 200 -0.18 3.98 -2.31
N PHE A 201 -0.53 5.07 -1.62
CA PHE A 201 0.49 6.04 -1.20
C PHE A 201 1.61 5.45 -0.32
N PRO A 202 1.37 4.48 0.58
CA PRO A 202 2.47 3.83 1.32
C PRO A 202 3.49 3.18 0.38
N SER A 203 3.01 2.48 -0.66
CA SER A 203 3.84 1.84 -1.69
C SER A 203 4.62 2.87 -2.52
N ILE A 204 3.99 4.00 -2.88
CA ILE A 204 4.66 5.09 -3.61
C ILE A 204 5.79 5.67 -2.77
N ILE A 205 5.53 6.01 -1.51
CA ILE A 205 6.52 6.60 -0.61
C ILE A 205 7.64 5.62 -0.31
N GLY A 206 7.32 4.35 -0.07
CA GLY A 206 8.31 3.29 0.17
C GLY A 206 9.32 3.15 -0.98
N ARG A 207 8.92 3.41 -2.23
CA ARG A 207 9.87 3.49 -3.37
C ARG A 207 10.68 4.79 -3.41
N ARG A 208 10.13 5.91 -2.96
CA ARG A 208 10.82 7.22 -2.97
C ARG A 208 11.87 7.33 -1.87
N ILE A 209 11.57 6.78 -0.69
CA ILE A 209 12.48 6.75 0.47
C ILE A 209 13.39 5.50 0.43
N ASP A 210 13.04 4.52 -0.40
CA ASP A 210 13.68 3.20 -0.47
C ASP A 210 13.80 2.52 0.90
N ARG A 211 12.67 2.44 1.60
CA ARG A 211 12.57 1.81 2.92
C ARG A 211 11.37 0.88 2.98
N PRO A 212 11.45 -0.24 3.74
CA PRO A 212 10.29 -1.06 4.02
C PRO A 212 9.14 -0.25 4.62
N HIS A 213 7.91 -0.66 4.35
CA HIS A 213 6.74 -0.04 4.95
C HIS A 213 5.71 -1.10 5.31
N ILE A 214 4.97 -0.86 6.40
CA ILE A 214 3.83 -1.68 6.81
C ILE A 214 2.59 -0.85 6.58
N ASN A 215 1.65 -1.39 5.80
CA ASN A 215 0.35 -0.78 5.56
C ASN A 215 -0.71 -1.45 6.44
N LEU A 216 -1.13 -0.78 7.51
CA LEU A 216 -2.23 -1.18 8.40
C LEU A 216 -3.45 -0.26 8.17
N GLY A 217 -3.81 -0.04 6.91
CA GLY A 217 -5.07 0.57 6.53
C GLY A 217 -6.22 -0.44 6.62
N PHE A 218 -7.31 -0.03 7.26
CA PHE A 218 -8.54 -0.81 7.41
C PHE A 218 -9.76 0.00 7.00
N SER A 219 -10.32 -0.34 5.83
CA SER A 219 -11.47 0.33 5.23
C SER A 219 -12.64 0.47 6.22
N GLY A 220 -13.06 1.70 6.49
CA GLY A 220 -14.13 2.02 7.45
C GLY A 220 -13.84 1.70 8.92
N ASN A 221 -12.68 1.11 9.25
CA ASN A 221 -12.39 0.48 10.54
C ASN A 221 -11.12 0.98 11.24
N GLY A 222 -10.23 1.75 10.59
CA GLY A 222 -9.12 2.39 11.30
C GLY A 222 -9.60 3.53 12.20
N ARG A 223 -9.91 3.27 13.48
CA ARG A 223 -10.52 4.25 14.41
C ARG A 223 -9.78 4.36 15.74
N CYS A 224 -8.50 4.03 15.77
CA CYS A 224 -7.66 4.11 16.97
C CYS A 224 -8.26 3.35 18.18
N GLU A 225 -8.80 2.15 17.95
CA GLU A 225 -9.16 1.23 19.02
C GLU A 225 -7.93 0.92 19.89
N PRO A 226 -8.03 1.00 21.23
CA PRO A 226 -6.91 0.70 22.12
C PRO A 226 -6.27 -0.66 21.84
N GLU A 227 -7.07 -1.68 21.58
CA GLU A 227 -6.61 -3.05 21.35
C GLU A 227 -5.85 -3.18 20.02
N VAL A 228 -6.17 -2.33 19.04
CA VAL A 228 -5.45 -2.24 17.76
C VAL A 228 -4.16 -1.45 17.93
N ILE A 229 -4.19 -0.38 18.71
CA ILE A 229 -2.99 0.41 19.03
C ILE A 229 -1.99 -0.42 19.84
N ASP A 230 -2.46 -1.22 20.80
CA ASP A 230 -1.62 -2.13 21.59
C ASP A 230 -0.85 -3.09 20.67
N LEU A 231 -1.51 -3.70 19.69
CA LEU A 231 -0.85 -4.54 18.67
C LEU A 231 0.18 -3.73 17.88
N ILE A 232 -0.22 -2.57 17.33
CA ILE A 232 0.69 -1.70 16.55
C ILE A 232 1.94 -1.32 17.36
N ALA A 233 1.79 -1.09 18.65
CA ALA A 233 2.86 -0.69 19.55
C ALA A 233 3.90 -1.81 19.79
N GLU A 234 3.52 -3.07 19.56
CA GLU A 234 4.44 -4.22 19.60
C GLU A 234 5.50 -4.16 18.50
N LEU A 235 5.24 -3.45 17.39
CA LEU A 235 6.16 -3.32 16.26
C LEU A 235 7.22 -2.24 16.50
N ASP A 236 8.39 -2.37 15.86
CA ASP A 236 9.53 -1.43 15.98
C ASP A 236 9.79 -0.65 14.67
N PRO A 237 8.85 0.21 14.22
CA PRO A 237 9.06 1.00 13.02
C PRO A 237 10.02 2.17 13.27
N CYS A 238 10.54 2.78 12.20
CA CYS A 238 11.29 4.02 12.31
C CYS A 238 10.39 5.25 12.51
N ILE A 239 9.09 5.13 12.28
CA ILE A 239 8.07 6.15 12.50
C ILE A 239 6.67 5.52 12.45
N PHE A 240 5.75 6.03 13.27
CA PHE A 240 4.31 5.77 13.15
C PHE A 240 3.66 6.91 12.37
N VAL A 241 2.92 6.58 11.30
CA VAL A 241 2.12 7.52 10.52
C VAL A 241 0.65 7.20 10.76
N ILE A 242 -0.08 8.11 11.40
CA ILE A 242 -1.47 7.93 11.84
C ILE A 242 -2.40 8.76 10.95
N ASP A 243 -3.18 8.08 10.11
CA ASP A 243 -4.09 8.64 9.09
C ASP A 243 -5.50 8.04 9.27
N THR A 244 -6.12 8.30 10.43
CA THR A 244 -7.38 7.67 10.87
C THR A 244 -8.60 8.59 10.88
N VAL A 245 -8.40 9.91 10.68
CA VAL A 245 -9.45 10.91 10.90
C VAL A 245 -10.69 10.68 10.03
N ALA A 246 -10.51 10.21 8.79
CA ALA A 246 -11.61 9.96 7.85
C ALA A 246 -12.67 8.96 8.38
N ASN A 247 -12.28 8.05 9.29
CA ASN A 247 -13.19 7.08 9.90
C ASN A 247 -13.71 7.49 11.28
N MET A 248 -13.13 8.50 11.91
CA MET A 248 -13.39 8.86 13.31
C MET A 248 -14.32 10.07 13.45
N GLY A 249 -14.18 11.09 12.59
CA GLY A 249 -14.84 12.38 12.84
C GLY A 249 -14.38 13.03 14.16
N ALA A 250 -14.96 14.16 14.53
CA ALA A 250 -14.50 14.93 15.70
C ALA A 250 -14.65 14.17 17.03
N GLU A 251 -15.81 13.56 17.26
CA GLU A 251 -16.12 12.90 18.54
C GLU A 251 -15.15 11.76 18.87
N LEU A 252 -14.89 10.84 17.94
CA LEU A 252 -13.95 9.75 18.19
C LEU A 252 -12.50 10.23 18.25
N VAL A 253 -12.12 11.27 17.49
CA VAL A 253 -10.79 11.89 17.61
C VAL A 253 -10.58 12.39 19.04
N ASP A 254 -11.53 13.17 19.59
CA ASP A 254 -11.44 13.70 20.95
C ASP A 254 -11.37 12.58 22.00
N GLN A 255 -12.10 11.48 21.78
CA GLN A 255 -12.12 10.34 22.70
C GLN A 255 -10.82 9.52 22.68
N ARG A 256 -10.19 9.35 21.51
CA ARG A 256 -9.18 8.30 21.29
C ARG A 256 -7.79 8.79 20.96
N MET A 257 -7.64 9.91 20.24
CA MET A 257 -6.35 10.27 19.63
C MET A 257 -5.25 10.49 20.68
N THR A 258 -5.52 11.32 21.69
CA THR A 258 -4.55 11.61 22.76
C THR A 258 -4.10 10.35 23.50
N ASN A 259 -5.03 9.44 23.80
CA ASN A 259 -4.71 8.17 24.45
C ASN A 259 -3.90 7.24 23.55
N SER A 260 -4.22 7.19 22.26
CA SER A 260 -3.50 6.37 21.28
C SER A 260 -2.06 6.82 21.11
N VAL A 261 -1.81 8.13 21.01
CA VAL A 261 -0.45 8.68 20.95
C VAL A 261 0.32 8.37 22.22
N ARG A 262 -0.30 8.47 23.39
CA ARG A 262 0.34 8.12 24.67
C ARG A 262 0.65 6.63 24.79
N GLN A 263 -0.23 5.75 24.31
CA GLN A 263 0.02 4.30 24.25
C GLN A 263 1.24 3.98 23.37
N LEU A 264 1.26 4.52 22.15
CA LEU A 264 2.40 4.36 21.24
C LEU A 264 3.70 4.91 21.86
N ARG A 265 3.66 6.11 22.44
CA ARG A 265 4.83 6.71 23.10
C ARG A 265 5.29 5.91 24.32
N ALA A 266 4.38 5.34 25.11
CA ALA A 266 4.73 4.52 26.26
C ALA A 266 5.46 3.23 25.86
N ALA A 267 5.02 2.57 24.78
CA ALA A 267 5.65 1.37 24.26
C ALA A 267 6.92 1.67 23.44
N ARG A 268 6.96 2.81 22.75
CA ARG A 268 8.02 3.23 21.82
C ARG A 268 8.47 4.67 22.13
N PRO A 269 9.23 4.88 23.22
CA PRO A 269 9.58 6.22 23.72
C PRO A 269 10.29 7.11 22.70
N ASP A 270 11.12 6.54 21.83
CA ASP A 270 11.98 7.30 20.91
C ASP A 270 11.47 7.28 19.45
N THR A 271 10.37 6.58 19.15
CA THR A 271 9.89 6.47 17.77
C THR A 271 9.07 7.70 17.40
N PRO A 272 9.39 8.44 16.33
CA PRO A 272 8.58 9.57 15.90
C PRO A 272 7.15 9.16 15.57
N ILE A 273 6.21 10.09 15.77
CA ILE A 273 4.79 9.91 15.42
C ILE A 273 4.38 11.07 14.52
N LEU A 274 3.85 10.78 13.33
CA LEU A 274 3.29 11.76 12.42
C LEU A 274 1.76 11.60 12.37
N LEU A 275 1.05 12.62 12.83
CA LEU A 275 -0.41 12.72 12.69
C LEU A 275 -0.76 13.41 11.37
N ILE A 276 -1.62 12.79 10.57
CA ILE A 276 -2.06 13.32 9.28
C ILE A 276 -3.56 13.64 9.37
N GLU A 277 -3.91 14.85 8.94
CA GLU A 277 -5.31 15.22 8.73
C GLU A 277 -5.96 14.43 7.60
N SER A 278 -7.28 14.22 7.70
CA SER A 278 -8.02 13.71 6.54
C SER A 278 -7.95 14.71 5.39
N PRO A 279 -7.75 14.25 4.14
CA PRO A 279 -7.98 15.10 2.98
C PRO A 279 -9.43 15.61 2.97
N ALA A 280 -9.64 16.82 2.44
CA ALA A 280 -10.95 17.44 2.31
C ALA A 280 -11.35 17.54 0.84
N TYR A 281 -12.54 17.04 0.51
CA TYR A 281 -13.19 17.29 -0.78
C TYR A 281 -14.29 18.35 -0.58
N ASP A 282 -14.07 19.53 -1.12
CA ASP A 282 -14.83 20.73 -0.79
C ASP A 282 -15.55 21.33 -2.00
N LEU A 283 -15.54 20.67 -3.16
CA LEU A 283 -16.19 21.17 -4.38
C LEU A 283 -17.65 21.60 -4.16
N PRO A 284 -18.52 20.79 -3.49
CA PRO A 284 -19.89 21.20 -3.25
C PRO A 284 -20.01 22.51 -2.46
N LEU A 285 -19.08 22.75 -1.53
CA LEU A 285 -19.03 23.98 -0.71
C LEU A 285 -18.45 25.15 -1.49
N ARG A 286 -17.46 24.93 -2.38
CA ARG A 286 -16.93 25.98 -3.28
C ARG A 286 -18.02 26.60 -4.14
N LEU A 287 -18.97 25.78 -4.60
CA LEU A 287 -20.09 26.23 -5.43
C LEU A 287 -21.05 27.17 -4.69
N THR A 288 -21.07 27.18 -3.36
CA THR A 288 -21.95 28.07 -2.58
C THR A 288 -21.37 29.49 -2.41
N GLY A 289 -20.09 29.69 -2.73
CA GLY A 289 -19.37 30.95 -2.49
C GLY A 289 -19.13 31.26 -1.01
N GLN A 290 -19.48 30.34 -0.10
CA GLN A 290 -19.25 30.48 1.33
C GLN A 290 -17.81 30.11 1.68
N GLN A 291 -17.33 30.61 2.83
CA GLN A 291 -16.08 30.14 3.40
C GLN A 291 -16.20 28.64 3.70
N ILE A 292 -15.25 27.86 3.19
CA ILE A 292 -15.20 26.42 3.38
C ILE A 292 -14.69 26.15 4.79
N PRO A 293 -15.51 25.58 5.69
CA PRO A 293 -15.04 25.20 7.01
C PRO A 293 -14.03 24.06 6.89
N ARG A 294 -13.00 24.09 7.75
CA ARG A 294 -12.11 22.94 7.93
C ARG A 294 -12.92 21.76 8.48
N PRO A 295 -12.69 20.51 8.03
CA PRO A 295 -13.38 19.35 8.58
C PRO A 295 -13.25 19.28 10.11
N THR A 296 -14.35 19.02 10.80
CA THR A 296 -14.38 19.04 12.28
C THR A 296 -13.44 18.00 12.89
N GLY A 297 -13.27 16.84 12.26
CA GLY A 297 -12.28 15.84 12.66
C GLY A 297 -10.84 16.35 12.59
N ASN A 298 -10.51 17.17 11.59
CA ASN A 298 -9.18 17.78 11.47
C ASN A 298 -8.96 18.85 12.55
N VAL A 299 -10.01 19.61 12.91
CA VAL A 299 -9.98 20.54 14.05
C VAL A 299 -9.73 19.79 15.36
N ALA A 300 -10.46 18.71 15.62
CA ALA A 300 -10.25 17.85 16.78
C ALA A 300 -8.82 17.26 16.80
N LEU A 301 -8.29 16.84 15.64
CA LEU A 301 -6.93 16.31 15.54
C LEU A 301 -5.89 17.37 15.92
N GLN A 302 -6.06 18.61 15.44
CA GLN A 302 -5.19 19.73 15.82
C GLN A 302 -5.24 19.98 17.33
N ASN A 303 -6.43 20.02 17.92
CA ASN A 303 -6.60 20.24 19.35
C ASN A 303 -5.91 19.13 20.17
N ALA A 304 -6.04 17.87 19.75
CA ALA A 304 -5.35 16.74 20.37
C ALA A 304 -3.82 16.87 20.27
N TYR A 305 -3.31 17.22 19.08
CA TYR A 305 -1.88 17.50 18.87
C TYR A 305 -1.37 18.63 19.76
N ASP A 306 -2.04 19.79 19.76
CA ASP A 306 -1.63 20.96 20.55
C ASP A 306 -1.62 20.65 22.05
N SER A 307 -2.60 19.88 22.53
CA SER A 307 -2.67 19.41 23.92
C SER A 307 -1.50 18.48 24.27
N LEU A 308 -1.17 17.52 23.40
CA LEU A 308 -0.02 16.62 23.61
C LEU A 308 1.32 17.36 23.61
N ILE A 309 1.49 18.37 22.75
CA ILE A 309 2.67 19.23 22.74
C ILE A 309 2.74 20.07 24.03
N ALA A 310 1.62 20.62 24.49
CA ALA A 310 1.55 21.37 25.74
C ALA A 310 1.89 20.50 26.97
N ASP A 311 1.56 19.21 26.91
CA ASP A 311 1.95 18.20 27.91
C ASP A 311 3.42 17.77 27.81
N GLY A 312 4.18 18.29 26.83
CA GLY A 312 5.61 18.07 26.69
C GLY A 312 6.00 16.85 25.86
N LEU A 313 5.09 16.27 25.06
CA LEU A 313 5.48 15.20 24.13
C LEU A 313 6.42 15.75 23.05
N THR A 314 7.54 15.06 22.86
CA THR A 314 8.51 15.31 21.79
C THR A 314 8.33 14.34 20.64
N ASP A 315 8.97 14.62 19.50
CA ASP A 315 8.93 13.81 18.26
C ASP A 315 7.51 13.41 17.83
N LEU A 316 6.58 14.33 18.07
CA LEU A 316 5.21 14.32 17.57
C LEU A 316 5.12 15.37 16.48
N HIS A 317 4.70 14.96 15.30
CA HIS A 317 4.66 15.78 14.10
C HIS A 317 3.24 15.84 13.55
N TYR A 318 2.95 16.88 12.77
CA TYR A 318 1.63 17.15 12.23
C TYR A 318 1.72 17.49 10.75
N LEU A 319 0.87 16.87 9.93
CA LEU A 319 0.73 17.19 8.51
C LEU A 319 -0.71 17.65 8.18
N PRO A 320 -0.88 18.91 7.74
CA PRO A 320 -2.18 19.42 7.34
C PRO A 320 -2.75 18.76 6.08
N GLY A 321 -4.07 18.67 6.00
CA GLY A 321 -4.81 17.96 4.95
C GLY A 321 -5.05 18.69 3.61
N PRO A 322 -5.14 20.04 3.53
CA PRO A 322 -5.58 20.73 2.30
C PRO A 322 -4.78 20.44 1.03
N SER A 323 -3.49 20.11 1.13
CA SER A 323 -2.65 19.81 -0.03
C SER A 323 -2.72 18.34 -0.49
N LEU A 324 -3.37 17.46 0.26
CA LEU A 324 -3.29 16.01 0.03
C LEU A 324 -3.99 15.54 -1.26
N LEU A 325 -5.11 16.17 -1.66
CA LEU A 325 -5.82 15.86 -2.91
C LEU A 325 -5.56 16.86 -4.04
N GLY A 326 -4.84 17.94 -3.77
CA GLY A 326 -4.67 19.06 -4.70
C GLY A 326 -5.91 19.95 -4.84
N PRO A 327 -5.80 21.06 -5.60
CA PRO A 327 -6.79 22.13 -5.57
C PRO A 327 -7.90 22.00 -6.62
N ASP A 328 -7.83 21.06 -7.55
CA ASP A 328 -8.73 20.98 -8.72
C ASP A 328 -9.97 20.11 -8.52
N CYS A 329 -10.07 19.43 -7.37
CA CYS A 329 -11.14 18.48 -7.05
C CYS A 329 -11.16 17.22 -7.95
N GLU A 330 -10.06 16.89 -8.63
CA GLU A 330 -9.93 15.68 -9.47
C GLU A 330 -9.21 14.53 -8.74
N GLY A 331 -8.77 14.78 -7.50
CA GLY A 331 -7.95 13.86 -6.73
C GLY A 331 -8.71 12.66 -6.16
N ALA A 332 -10.04 12.61 -6.20
CA ALA A 332 -10.86 11.58 -5.56
C ALA A 332 -11.92 11.00 -6.50
N VAL A 333 -12.21 9.70 -6.38
CA VAL A 333 -13.17 9.00 -7.25
C VAL A 333 -14.62 9.24 -6.83
N ASP A 334 -14.87 9.41 -5.53
CA ASP A 334 -16.20 9.55 -4.92
C ASP A 334 -16.28 10.72 -3.93
N GLY A 335 -15.30 11.63 -4.00
CA GLY A 335 -15.15 12.73 -3.05
C GLY A 335 -14.53 12.32 -1.70
N THR A 336 -14.11 11.07 -1.51
CA THR A 336 -13.39 10.62 -0.31
C THR A 336 -12.11 9.87 -0.68
N HIS A 337 -12.23 8.85 -1.52
CA HIS A 337 -11.16 7.93 -1.85
C HIS A 337 -10.28 8.48 -2.97
N PRO A 338 -8.96 8.60 -2.77
CA PRO A 338 -8.07 9.11 -3.80
C PRO A 338 -8.06 8.24 -5.07
N THR A 339 -7.96 8.89 -6.21
CA THR A 339 -7.51 8.27 -7.47
C THR A 339 -5.99 8.14 -7.46
N ASP A 340 -5.39 7.53 -8.49
CA ASP A 340 -3.94 7.51 -8.65
C ASP A 340 -3.32 8.93 -8.65
N LEU A 341 -4.04 9.94 -9.17
CA LEU A 341 -3.63 11.34 -9.10
C LEU A 341 -3.61 11.83 -7.65
N GLY A 342 -4.67 11.54 -6.89
CA GLY A 342 -4.74 11.87 -5.46
C GLY A 342 -3.65 11.18 -4.65
N PHE A 343 -3.42 9.88 -4.84
CA PHE A 343 -2.35 9.17 -4.13
C PHE A 343 -0.95 9.68 -4.47
N MET A 344 -0.70 10.09 -5.72
CA MET A 344 0.56 10.74 -6.08
C MET A 344 0.74 12.08 -5.36
N ARG A 345 -0.32 12.89 -5.26
CA ARG A 345 -0.30 14.16 -4.51
C ARG A 345 -0.10 13.95 -3.01
N MET A 346 -0.77 12.95 -2.43
CA MET A 346 -0.51 12.53 -1.04
C MET A 346 0.96 12.17 -0.85
N ALA A 347 1.53 11.35 -1.75
CA ALA A 347 2.93 10.99 -1.68
C ALA A 347 3.86 12.22 -1.84
N ASP A 348 3.52 13.18 -2.70
CA ASP A 348 4.27 14.43 -2.89
C ASP A 348 4.27 15.32 -1.64
N ALA A 349 3.18 15.32 -0.87
CA ALA A 349 3.08 16.06 0.38
C ALA A 349 3.74 15.33 1.56
N ILE A 350 3.57 14.01 1.67
CA ILE A 350 4.02 13.23 2.82
C ILE A 350 5.52 12.89 2.73
N THR A 351 6.06 12.61 1.54
CA THR A 351 7.48 12.21 1.38
C THR A 351 8.46 13.24 1.96
N PRO A 352 8.34 14.56 1.67
CA PRO A 352 9.26 15.55 2.23
C PRO A 352 9.17 15.66 3.75
N ALA A 353 7.97 15.54 4.32
CA ALA A 353 7.78 15.53 5.77
C ALA A 353 8.49 14.34 6.42
N LEU A 354 8.32 13.14 5.87
CA LEU A 354 9.01 11.94 6.36
C LEU A 354 10.53 12.04 6.23
N GLN A 355 11.03 12.52 5.09
CA GLN A 355 12.46 12.73 4.88
C GLN A 355 13.05 13.77 5.84
N GLN A 356 12.25 14.74 6.28
CA GLN A 356 12.68 15.71 7.29
C GLN A 356 12.75 15.10 8.69
N ILE A 357 11.81 14.22 9.04
CA ILE A 357 11.72 13.58 10.36
C ILE A 357 12.77 12.48 10.52
N LEU A 358 12.99 11.68 9.47
CA LEU A 358 13.86 10.49 9.49
C LEU A 358 15.35 10.80 9.23
N LYS A 359 15.77 12.07 9.34
CA LYS A 359 17.14 12.52 9.02
C LYS A 359 18.22 11.87 9.88
#